data_AF-A0A1V4IRC7-F1
#
_entry.id   AF-A0A1V4IRC7-F1
#
_cell.length_a   1.000
_cell.length_b   1.000
_cell.length_c   1.000
_cell.angle_alpha   90.00
_cell.angle_beta   90.00
_cell.angle_gamma   90.00
#
_symmetry.space_group_name_H-M   'P 1'
#
loop_
_entity.id
_entity.type
_entity.pdbx_description
1 polymer ?
#
loop_
_entity_poly.entity_id
_entity_poly.type
_entity_poly.pdbx_seq_one_letter_code
_entity_poly.pdbx_strand_id
1 'polypeptide(L)' 'MLSVIEKNPGVKAKDTPLLLNNRSIKTIENQIKELVSKGLIERKGSKRTGGYYVMNK' A
#
# COMPACT_ATOMS: atom_id res chain seq x y z
N MET A 1 -0.25 -7.31 -4.35
CA MET A 1 -0.24 -6.04 -3.60
C MET A 1 1.17 -5.63 -3.22
N LEU A 2 1.94 -6.50 -2.53
CA LEU A 2 3.32 -6.20 -2.14
C LEU A 2 4.18 -5.70 -3.31
N SER A 3 4.19 -6.40 -4.44
CA SER A 3 4.96 -6.01 -5.63
C SER A 3 4.56 -4.65 -6.24
N VAL A 4 3.34 -4.17 -5.98
CA VAL A 4 2.90 -2.84 -6.46
C VAL A 4 3.50 -1.75 -5.59
N ILE A 5 3.52 -1.94 -4.27
CA ILE A 5 4.15 -1.03 -3.32
C ILE A 5 5.67 -1.04 -3.51
N GLU A 6 6.25 -2.19 -3.80
CA GLU A 6 7.67 -2.35 -4.12
C GLU A 6 8.07 -1.57 -5.38
N LYS A 7 7.29 -1.69 -6.46
CA LYS A 7 7.50 -0.94 -7.71
C LYS A 7 7.18 0.55 -7.59
N ASN A 8 6.33 0.93 -6.64
CA ASN A 8 5.86 2.31 -6.44
C ASN A 8 5.97 2.70 -4.96
N PRO A 9 7.20 2.91 -4.44
CA PRO A 9 7.39 3.32 -3.06
C PRO A 9 6.70 4.67 -2.80
N GLY A 10 5.94 4.78 -1.71
CA GLY A 10 5.17 5.97 -1.39
C GLY A 10 3.77 6.02 -2.02
N VAL A 11 3.30 4.92 -2.62
CA VAL A 11 1.93 4.84 -3.16
C VAL A 11 0.87 5.02 -2.05
N LYS A 12 -0.22 5.73 -2.36
CA LYS A 12 -1.37 5.88 -1.46
C LYS A 12 -2.43 4.83 -1.76
N ALA A 13 -3.17 4.42 -0.72
CA ALA A 13 -4.29 3.47 -0.87
C ALA A 13 -5.38 3.96 -1.85
N LYS A 14 -5.49 5.29 -2.05
CA LYS A 14 -6.44 5.89 -3.00
C LYS A 14 -5.97 5.81 -4.46
N ASP A 15 -4.66 5.72 -4.68
CA ASP A 15 -4.05 5.71 -6.01
C ASP A 15 -3.78 4.27 -6.49
N THR A 16 -3.65 3.32 -5.55
CA THR A 16 -3.49 1.88 -5.83
C THR A 16 -4.61 1.21 -6.65
N PRO A 17 -5.89 1.62 -6.61
CA PRO A 17 -6.93 1.05 -7.48
C PRO A 17 -6.62 1.23 -8.96
N LEU A 18 -6.10 2.39 -9.34
CA LEU A 18 -5.73 2.70 -10.73
C LEU A 18 -4.59 1.81 -11.23
N LEU A 19 -3.65 1.45 -10.33
CA LEU A 19 -2.52 0.57 -10.63
C LEU A 19 -2.88 -0.92 -10.66
N LEU A 20 -4.07 -1.29 -10.16
CA LEU A 20 -4.52 -2.67 -9.97
C LEU A 20 -5.76 -3.00 -10.80
N ASN A 21 -5.95 -2.35 -11.95
CA ASN A 21 -7.08 -2.55 -12.85
C ASN A 21 -8.44 -2.30 -12.16
N ASN A 22 -8.55 -1.20 -11.41
CA ASN A 22 -9.80 -0.76 -10.79
C ASN A 22 -10.39 -1.72 -9.75
N ARG A 23 -9.53 -2.46 -9.04
CA ARG A 23 -9.96 -3.25 -7.87
C ARG A 23 -10.62 -2.38 -6.81
N SER A 24 -11.58 -2.97 -6.10
CA SER A 24 -12.27 -2.29 -5.00
C SER A 24 -11.28 -1.78 -3.95
N ILE A 25 -11.48 -0.53 -3.52
CA ILE A 25 -10.71 0.12 -2.45
C ILE A 25 -10.74 -0.74 -1.17
N LYS A 26 -11.89 -1.34 -0.85
CA LYS A 26 -12.04 -2.21 0.34
C LYS A 26 -11.11 -3.42 0.29
N THR A 27 -10.95 -4.04 -0.88
CA THR A 27 -10.03 -5.17 -1.08
C THR A 27 -8.58 -4.74 -0.89
N ILE A 28 -8.23 -3.56 -1.41
CA ILE A 28 -6.89 -2.99 -1.29
C ILE A 28 -6.59 -2.66 0.17
N GLU A 29 -7.51 -2.04 0.89
CA GLU A 29 -7.37 -1.74 2.32
C GLU A 29 -7.18 -3.02 3.15
N ASN A 30 -7.96 -4.07 2.87
CA ASN A 30 -7.79 -5.36 3.53
C ASN A 30 -6.40 -5.96 3.26
N GLN A 31 -5.93 -5.92 2.00
CA GLN A 31 -4.60 -6.40 1.64
C GLN A 31 -3.48 -5.58 2.31
N ILE A 32 -3.63 -4.25 2.38
CA ILE A 32 -2.69 -3.39 3.11
C ILE A 32 -2.67 -3.75 4.59
N LYS A 33 -3.84 -3.93 5.23
CA LYS A 33 -3.92 -4.34 6.64
C LYS A 33 -3.21 -5.67 6.89
N GLU A 34 -3.40 -6.65 6.03
CA GLU A 34 -2.68 -7.93 6.12
C GLU A 34 -1.17 -7.77 5.99
N LEU A 35 -0.70 -6.96 5.03
CA LEU A 35 0.73 -6.74 4.82
C LEU A 35 1.38 -5.94 5.95
N VAL A 36 0.68 -4.94 6.50
CA VAL A 36 1.11 -4.18 7.69
C VAL A 36 1.16 -5.09 8.91
N SER A 37 0.14 -5.93 9.12
CA SER A 37 0.10 -6.90 10.21
C SER A 37 1.25 -7.91 10.13
N LYS A 38 1.63 -8.32 8.91
CA LYS A 38 2.80 -9.17 8.66
C LYS A 38 4.14 -8.43 8.77
N GLY A 39 4.15 -7.12 9.00
CA GLY A 39 5.37 -6.30 9.08
C GLY A 39 6.11 -6.13 7.74
N LEU A 40 5.44 -6.41 6.61
CA LEU A 40 6.06 -6.35 5.28
C LEU A 40 6.05 -4.95 4.68
N ILE A 41 5.12 -4.10 5.11
CA ILE A 41 5.01 -2.72 4.65
C ILE A 41 4.75 -1.80 5.84
N GLU A 42 5.20 -0.56 5.73
CA GLU A 42 4.87 0.49 6.67
C GLU A 42 4.37 1.75 5.96
N ARG A 43 3.61 2.55 6.69
CA ARG A 43 3.12 3.84 6.21
C ARG A 43 4.09 4.93 6.65
N LYS A 44 4.80 5.55 5.70
CA LYS A 44 5.70 6.69 5.95
C LYS A 44 5.05 8.01 5.53
N GLY A 45 5.30 9.07 6.29
CA GLY A 45 4.87 10.44 6.01
C GLY A 45 3.55 10.85 6.66
N SER A 46 3.07 12.04 6.31
CA SER A 46 1.91 12.68 6.97
C SER A 46 0.60 11.91 6.77
N LYS A 47 -0.39 12.05 7.67
CA LYS A 47 -1.69 11.36 7.56
C LYS A 47 -2.45 11.65 6.25
N ARG A 48 -2.21 12.84 5.66
CA ARG A 48 -2.84 13.29 4.41
C ARG A 48 -2.09 12.89 3.14
N THR A 49 -0.75 12.90 3.18
CA THR A 49 0.10 12.75 1.97
C THR A 49 1.02 11.53 2.01
N GLY A 50 1.21 10.93 3.18
CA GLY A 50 2.04 9.76 3.38
C GLY A 50 1.51 8.52 2.66
N GLY A 51 2.45 7.69 2.23
CA GLY A 51 2.22 6.50 1.43
C GLY A 51 2.83 5.26 2.07
N TYR A 52 2.70 4.13 1.38
CA TYR A 52 3.20 2.85 1.85
C TYR A 52 4.56 2.53 1.24
N TYR A 53 5.42 1.95 2.06
CA TYR A 53 6.77 1.53 1.69
C TYR A 53 6.96 0.08 2.12
N VAL A 54 7.69 -0.69 1.33
CA VAL A 54 8.10 -2.05 1.72
C VAL A 54 9.17 -1.93 2.80
N MET A 55 8.95 -2.63 3.90
CA MET A 55 9.97 -2.85 4.93
C MET A 55 10.77 -4.07 4.47
N ASN A 56 11.86 -3.82 3.75
CA ASN A 56 12.79 -4.90 3.46
C ASN A 56 13.48 -5.31 4.76
N LYS A 57 13.55 -6.63 4.95
CA LYS A 57 14.26 -7.28 6.04
C LYS A 57 15.76 -7.19 5.84
#